data_AF-A0A646HFQ8-F1
#
_entry.id   AF-A0A646HFQ8-F1
#
_cell.length_a   1.000
_cell.length_b   1.000
_cell.length_c   1.000
_cell.angle_alpha   90.00
_cell.angle_beta   90.00
_cell.angle_gamma   90.00
#
_symmetry.space_group_name_H-M   'P 1'
#
loop_
_entity.id
_entity.type
_entity.pdbx_description
1 polymer ?
#
loop_
_entity_poly.entity_id
_entity_poly.type
_entity_poly.pdbx_seq_one_letter_code
_entity_poly.pdbx_strand_id
1 'polypeptide(L)' 'MRQAPENKIRKQTVIESYVSIKTSVSGKAWEKEIADGQHQTIEKLIGATRLYQLDCLPDAGAALLCSQTISL' A
#
# COMPACT_ATOMS: atom_id res chain seq x y z
N MET A 1 0.37 -4.62 5.53
CA MET A 1 -0.23 -5.17 6.76
C MET A 1 0.81 -5.17 7.86
N ARG A 2 0.43 -4.86 9.09
CA ARG A 2 1.31 -4.85 10.26
C ARG A 2 0.57 -5.43 11.46
N GLN A 3 1.25 -6.23 12.27
CA GLN A 3 0.65 -6.75 13.50
C GLN A 3 0.52 -5.64 14.55
N ALA A 4 -0.64 -5.55 15.21
CA ALA A 4 -0.97 -4.49 16.17
C ALA A 4 -1.91 -5.03 17.27
N PRO A 5 -2.05 -4.33 18.42
CA PRO A 5 -2.92 -4.76 19.51
C PRO A 5 -4.42 -4.66 19.18
N GLU A 6 -4.80 -4.05 18.06
CA GLU A 6 -6.19 -3.89 17.61
C GLU A 6 -6.31 -3.99 16.07
N ASN A 7 -7.49 -4.36 15.59
CA ASN A 7 -7.83 -4.36 14.17
C ASN A 7 -8.25 -2.96 13.72
N LYS A 8 -7.43 -2.34 12.86
CA LYS A 8 -7.67 -1.01 12.32
C LYS A 8 -7.20 -0.91 10.89
N ILE A 9 -8.03 -0.32 10.04
CA ILE A 9 -7.69 -0.05 8.65
C ILE A 9 -7.80 1.45 8.38
N ARG A 10 -6.79 2.02 7.73
CA ARG A 10 -6.75 3.43 7.38
C ARG A 10 -6.30 3.61 5.95
N LYS A 11 -6.98 4.50 5.21
CA LYS A 11 -6.53 4.94 3.89
C LYS A 11 -5.19 5.65 4.02
N GLN A 12 -4.23 5.22 3.20
CA GLN A 12 -2.92 5.87 3.13
C GLN A 12 -3.04 7.22 2.40
N THR A 13 -2.20 8.17 2.79
CA THR A 13 -1.95 9.37 2.00
C THR A 13 -1.16 9.02 0.75
N VAL A 14 -1.14 9.92 -0.24
CA VAL A 14 -0.37 9.72 -1.48
C VAL A 14 1.11 9.40 -1.20
N ILE A 15 1.71 10.11 -0.24
CA ILE A 15 3.12 9.91 0.15
C ILE A 15 3.32 8.54 0.80
N GLU A 16 2.44 8.14 1.72
CA GLU A 16 2.50 6.83 2.36
C GLU A 16 2.34 5.69 1.35
N SER A 17 1.41 5.83 0.41
CA SER A 17 1.21 4.87 -0.68
C SER A 17 2.43 4.76 -1.58
N TYR A 18 3.05 5.89 -1.93
CA TYR A 18 4.26 5.92 -2.74
C TYR A 18 5.42 5.19 -2.06
N VAL A 19 5.68 5.50 -0.79
CA VAL A 19 6.73 4.83 -0.01
C VAL A 19 6.45 3.33 0.09
N SER A 20 5.22 2.94 0.44
CA SER A 20 4.84 1.53 0.59
C SER A 20 5.12 0.73 -0.68
N ILE A 21 4.68 1.24 -1.84
CA ILE A 21 4.91 0.55 -3.12
C ILE A 21 6.39 0.60 -3.49
N LYS A 22 7.06 1.75 -3.38
CA LYS A 22 8.46 1.89 -3.77
C LYS A 22 9.37 0.96 -2.98
N THR A 23 9.09 0.73 -1.70
CA THR A 23 9.85 -0.23 -0.87
C THR A 23 9.59 -1.69 -1.24
N SER A 24 8.48 -2.00 -1.92
CA SER A 24 8.15 -3.35 -2.38
C SER A 24 8.67 -3.64 -3.80
N VAL A 25 9.19 -2.64 -4.51
CA VAL A 25 9.68 -2.77 -5.88
C VAL A 25 11.21 -2.79 -5.88
N SER A 26 11.78 -3.89 -6.37
CA SER A 26 13.21 -4.00 -6.67
C SER A 26 13.53 -3.42 -8.06
N GLY A 27 14.78 -3.06 -8.31
CA GLY A 27 15.21 -2.59 -9.63
C GLY A 27 16.55 -1.87 -9.59
N LYS A 28 17.04 -1.47 -10.76
CA LYS A 28 18.27 -0.68 -10.90
C LYS A 28 17.95 0.80 -10.70
N ALA A 29 17.86 1.23 -9.45
CA ALA A 29 17.55 2.62 -9.13
C ALA A 29 18.62 3.63 -9.62
N TRP A 30 19.82 3.15 -9.96
CA TRP A 30 20.90 3.94 -10.56
C TRP A 30 20.77 4.10 -12.08
N GLU A 31 19.95 3.29 -12.75
CA GLU A 31 19.66 3.46 -14.18
C GLU A 31 18.45 4.36 -14.34
N LYS A 32 18.67 5.56 -14.90
CA LYS A 32 17.66 6.62 -14.96
C LYS A 32 16.35 6.17 -15.60
N GLU A 33 16.42 5.50 -16.76
CA GLU A 33 15.21 5.08 -17.49
C GLU A 33 14.39 4.06 -16.69
N ILE A 34 15.06 3.17 -15.96
CA ILE A 34 14.40 2.19 -15.10
C ILE A 34 13.77 2.88 -13.89
N ALA A 35 14.49 3.81 -13.25
CA ALA A 35 13.97 4.56 -12.11
C ALA A 35 12.75 5.40 -12.51
N ASP A 36 12.84 6.17 -13.60
CA ASP A 36 11.75 7.01 -14.10
C ASP A 36 10.52 6.17 -14.46
N GLY A 37 10.71 5.03 -15.13
CA GLY A 37 9.63 4.10 -15.44
C GLY A 37 8.94 3.52 -14.20
N GLN A 38 9.70 3.22 -13.15
CA GLN A 38 9.14 2.80 -11.86
C GLN A 38 8.32 3.92 -11.22
N HIS A 39 8.85 5.14 -11.15
CA HIS A 39 8.17 6.28 -10.56
C HIS A 39 6.84 6.57 -11.26
N GLN A 40 6.83 6.60 -12.60
CA GLN A 40 5.63 6.82 -13.41
C GLN A 40 4.58 5.71 -13.21
N THR A 41 5.02 4.46 -13.08
CA THR A 41 4.11 3.33 -12.85
C THR A 41 3.48 3.40 -11.46
N ILE A 42 4.28 3.72 -10.44
CA ILE A 42 3.80 3.89 -9.05
C ILE A 42 2.82 5.06 -8.97
N GLU A 43 3.12 6.18 -9.62
CA GLU A 43 2.22 7.34 -9.70
C GLU A 43 0.86 6.96 -10.31
N LYS A 44 0.87 6.29 -11.47
CA LYS A 44 -0.36 5.80 -12.12
C LYS A 44 -1.16 4.86 -11.21
N LEU A 45 -0.49 3.95 -10.52
CA LEU A 45 -1.13 3.00 -9.61
C LEU A 45 -1.83 3.70 -8.44
N ILE A 46 -1.16 4.66 -7.80
CA ILE A 46 -1.70 5.41 -6.66
C ILE A 46 -2.81 6.37 -7.12
N GLY A 47 -2.72 6.91 -8.33
CA GLY A 47 -3.77 7.75 -8.92
C GLY A 47 -5.04 6.95 -9.24
N ALA A 48 -4.91 5.68 -9.61
CA ALA A 48 -6.03 4.83 -10.02
C ALA A 48 -6.66 4.03 -8.87
N THR A 49 -5.94 3.81 -7.76
CA THR A 49 -6.36 2.88 -6.69
C THR A 49 -6.24 3.49 -5.30
N ARG A 50 -7.13 3.09 -4.38
CA ARG A 50 -7.05 3.47 -2.96
C ARG A 50 -6.20 2.44 -2.23
N LEU A 51 -5.10 2.87 -1.60
CA LEU A 51 -4.27 2.01 -0.76
C LEU A 51 -4.60 2.21 0.73
N TYR A 52 -4.46 1.13 1.50
CA TYR A 52 -4.81 1.10 2.92
C TYR A 52 -3.71 0.39 3.72
N GLN A 53 -3.47 0.88 4.94
CA GLN A 53 -2.68 0.17 5.94
C GLN A 53 -3.66 -0.58 6.86
N LEU A 54 -3.52 -1.90 6.91
CA LEU A 54 -4.17 -2.76 7.88
C LEU A 54 -3.21 -3.05 9.03
N ASP A 55 -3.55 -2.52 10.21
CA ASP A 55 -2.99 -2.90 11.50
C ASP A 55 -3.93 -3.96 12.10
N CYS A 56 -3.41 -5.14 12.47
CA CYS A 56 -4.30 -6.24 12.85
C CYS A 56 -3.74 -7.22 13.88
N LEU A 57 -4.65 -7.84 14.61
CA LEU A 57 -4.45 -9.11 15.30
C LEU A 57 -4.53 -10.27 14.28
N PRO A 58 -3.93 -11.43 14.56
CA PRO A 58 -4.05 -12.61 13.70
C PRO A 58 -5.40 -13.33 13.92
N ASP A 59 -6.50 -12.64 13.66
CA ASP A 59 -7.86 -13.13 13.88
C ASP A 59 -8.77 -12.97 12.64
N ALA A 60 -9.95 -13.58 12.70
CA ALA A 60 -10.94 -13.50 11.62
C ALA A 60 -11.56 -12.08 11.48
N GLY A 61 -11.54 -11.28 12.55
CA GLY A 61 -12.07 -9.91 12.55
C GLY A 61 -11.30 -8.99 11.61
N ALA A 62 -9.97 -9.15 11.53
CA ALA A 62 -9.11 -8.40 10.61
C ALA A 62 -9.50 -8.63 9.14
N ALA A 63 -9.78 -9.89 8.77
CA ALA A 63 -10.17 -10.26 7.41
C ALA A 63 -11.55 -9.65 7.05
N LEU A 64 -12.50 -9.71 7.99
CA LEU A 64 -13.82 -9.12 7.79
C LEU A 64 -13.74 -7.59 7.64
N LEU A 65 -12.98 -6.92 8.51
CA LEU A 65 -12.75 -5.46 8.44
C LEU A 65 -12.16 -5.04 7.09
N CYS A 66 -11.16 -5.79 6.61
CA CYS A 66 -10.53 -5.55 5.32
C CYS A 66 -11.56 -5.66 4.17
N SER A 67 -12.32 -6.77 4.12
CA SER A 67 -13.32 -6.99 3.07
C SER A 67 -14.40 -5.91 3.08
N GLN A 68 -14.95 -5.57 4.25
CA GLN A 68 -16.00 -4.56 4.37
C GLN A 68 -15.52 -3.16 3.94
N THR A 69 -14.27 -2.82 4.22
CA THR A 69 -13.72 -1.49 3.90
C THR A 69 -13.40 -1.34 2.41
N ILE A 70 -12.94 -2.40 1.75
CA ILE A 70 -12.52 -2.36 0.35
C ILE A 70 -13.71 -2.47 -0.61
N SER A 71 -14.81 -3.14 -0.19
CA SER A 71 -16.02 -3.27 -1.00
C SER A 71 -16.88 -1.99 -1.10
N LEU A 72 -16.48 -0.89 -0.47
CA LEU A 72 -17.14 0.43 -0.49
C LEU A 72 -16.47 1.42 -1.46
#